data_AF-A0A2V8DYH3-F1
#
_entry.id   AF-A0A2V8DYH3-F1
#
_cell.length_a   1.000
_cell.length_b   1.000
_cell.length_c   1.000
_cell.angle_alpha   90.00
_cell.angle_beta   90.00
_cell.angle_gamma   90.00
#
_symmetry.space_group_name_H-M   'P 1'
#
loop_
_entity.id
_entity.type
_entity.pdbx_description
1 polymer ?
#
loop_
_entity_poly.entity_id
_entity_poly.type
_entity_poly.pdbx_seq_one_letter_code
_entity_poly.pdbx_strand_id
1 'polypeptide(L)'
;MAPALAWVGLAVLVYLVFQIVQPFLNALGWASVITVIFYPVHARLERRWGATRAAVVSTLAAALIVIVPLVLLMTAFVQEAVEAATNLQRAFSDGRIAALDRAWKRLLGLLPRAQGIEVETMVTEAVRQTAVFIAAQSPSFLRNTAAFLFDVVITLFATFFLLRDSHAIKPRANAC
;
A
#
# COMPACT_ATOMS: atom_id res chain seq x y z
N MET A 1 31.46 -37.83 -0.89
CA MET A 1 31.35 -36.37 -0.63
C MET A 1 30.52 -35.63 -1.69
N ALA A 2 30.59 -36.02 -2.97
CA ALA A 2 29.79 -35.42 -4.06
C ALA A 2 28.25 -35.35 -3.88
N PRO A 3 27.54 -36.35 -3.29
CA PRO A 3 26.07 -36.28 -3.25
C PRO A 3 25.54 -35.23 -2.25
N ALA A 4 26.27 -34.96 -1.16
CA ALA A 4 25.84 -33.98 -0.16
C ALA A 4 25.81 -32.55 -0.72
N LEU A 5 26.77 -32.19 -1.58
CA LEU A 5 26.80 -30.90 -2.28
C LEU A 5 25.60 -30.73 -3.23
N ALA A 6 25.19 -31.80 -3.93
CA ALA A 6 24.03 -31.76 -4.83
C ALA A 6 22.72 -31.54 -4.07
N TRP A 7 22.51 -32.21 -2.92
CA TRP A 7 21.33 -32.00 -2.09
C TRP A 7 21.27 -30.61 -1.46
N VAL A 8 22.41 -30.08 -1.01
CA VAL A 8 22.49 -28.70 -0.50
C VAL A 8 22.19 -27.69 -1.63
N GLY A 9 22.74 -27.90 -2.83
CA GLY A 9 22.43 -27.08 -3.99
C GLY A 9 20.94 -27.09 -4.36
N LEU A 10 20.32 -28.27 -4.35
CA LEU A 10 18.88 -28.42 -4.59
C LEU A 10 18.05 -27.70 -3.51
N ALA A 11 18.40 -27.84 -2.24
CA ALA A 11 17.69 -27.20 -1.13
C ALA A 11 17.76 -25.66 -1.24
N VAL A 12 18.92 -25.11 -1.58
CA VAL A 12 19.10 -23.67 -1.83
C VAL A 12 18.25 -23.23 -3.02
N LEU A 13 18.27 -23.97 -4.13
CA LEU A 13 17.46 -23.65 -5.31
C LEU A 13 15.96 -23.62 -4.96
N VAL A 14 15.46 -24.64 -4.28
CA VAL A 14 14.05 -24.71 -3.85
C VAL A 14 13.70 -23.55 -2.92
N TYR A 15 14.60 -23.19 -2.00
CA TYR A 15 14.40 -22.06 -1.10
C TYR A 15 14.30 -20.72 -1.84
N LEU A 16 15.18 -20.47 -2.83
CA LEU A 16 15.11 -19.24 -3.65
C LEU A 16 13.81 -19.19 -4.46
N VAL A 17 13.41 -20.31 -5.07
CA VAL A 17 12.14 -20.40 -5.80
C VAL A 17 10.96 -20.14 -4.88
N PHE A 18 10.97 -20.72 -3.67
CA PHE A 18 9.91 -20.50 -2.68
C PHE A 18 9.79 -19.02 -2.29
N GLN A 19 10.91 -18.31 -2.13
CA GLN A 19 10.89 -16.88 -1.80
C GLN A 19 10.27 -16.04 -2.91
N ILE A 20 10.45 -16.43 -4.18
CA ILE A 20 9.82 -15.78 -5.33
C ILE A 20 8.31 -16.11 -5.38
N VAL A 21 7.92 -17.35 -5.07
CA VAL A 21 6.51 -17.81 -5.15
C VAL A 21 5.67 -17.32 -3.97
N GLN A 22 6.26 -17.10 -2.79
CA GLN A 22 5.59 -16.66 -1.57
C GLN A 22 4.60 -15.48 -1.77
N PRO A 23 4.96 -14.34 -2.40
CA PRO A 23 4.03 -13.23 -2.61
C PRO A 23 2.81 -13.62 -3.47
N PHE A 24 3.00 -14.49 -4.47
CA PHE A 24 1.90 -14.95 -5.33
C PHE A 24 0.87 -15.75 -4.55
N LEU A 25 1.29 -16.59 -3.60
CA LEU A 25 0.39 -17.38 -2.76
C LEU A 25 -0.53 -16.48 -1.91
N ASN A 26 0.00 -15.38 -1.38
CA ASN A 26 -0.79 -14.41 -0.62
C ASN A 26 -1.85 -13.76 -1.52
N ALA A 27 -1.45 -13.28 -2.70
CA ALA A 27 -2.36 -12.69 -3.69
C ALA A 27 -3.45 -13.68 -4.15
N LEU A 28 -3.08 -14.94 -4.42
CA LEU A 28 -4.02 -16.03 -4.75
C LEU A 28 -5.00 -16.33 -3.60
N GLY A 29 -4.51 -16.30 -2.36
CA GLY A 29 -5.34 -16.45 -1.17
C GLY A 29 -6.41 -15.36 -1.08
N TRP A 30 -6.03 -14.09 -1.21
CA TRP A 30 -6.98 -12.97 -1.24
C TRP A 30 -7.93 -13.03 -2.44
N ALA A 31 -7.43 -13.45 -3.60
CA ALA A 31 -8.26 -13.63 -4.79
C ALA A 31 -9.37 -14.65 -4.53
N SER A 32 -9.05 -15.77 -3.89
CA SER A 32 -10.04 -16.80 -3.54
C SER A 32 -11.14 -16.26 -2.62
N VAL A 33 -10.80 -15.44 -1.63
CA VAL A 33 -11.76 -14.80 -0.71
C VAL A 33 -12.70 -13.87 -1.49
N ILE A 34 -12.15 -13.02 -2.34
CA ILE A 34 -12.94 -12.07 -3.16
C ILE A 34 -13.84 -12.85 -4.13
N THR A 35 -13.31 -13.87 -4.80
CA THR A 35 -14.08 -14.75 -5.70
C THR A 35 -15.28 -15.35 -4.99
N VAL A 36 -15.11 -15.89 -3.78
CA VAL A 36 -16.20 -16.50 -3.01
C VAL A 36 -17.29 -15.47 -2.67
N ILE A 37 -16.89 -14.26 -2.28
CA ILE A 37 -17.83 -13.17 -1.97
C ILE A 37 -18.59 -12.70 -3.22
N PHE A 38 -17.91 -12.62 -4.37
CA PHE A 38 -18.49 -12.13 -5.63
C PHE A 38 -19.19 -13.19 -6.48
N TYR A 39 -18.99 -14.48 -6.18
CA TYR A 39 -19.63 -15.59 -6.88
C TYR A 39 -21.16 -15.45 -7.03
N PRO A 40 -21.96 -15.08 -6.00
CA PRO A 40 -23.41 -14.93 -6.15
C PRO A 40 -23.80 -13.78 -7.10
N VAL A 41 -23.01 -12.71 -7.17
CA VAL A 41 -23.21 -11.61 -8.11
C VAL A 41 -22.86 -12.06 -9.52
N HIS A 42 -21.74 -12.77 -9.68
CA HIS A 42 -21.29 -13.32 -10.95
C HIS A 42 -22.32 -14.28 -11.55
N ALA A 43 -22.84 -15.23 -10.75
CA ALA A 43 -23.85 -16.20 -11.18
C ALA A 43 -25.17 -15.54 -11.63
N ARG A 44 -25.56 -14.40 -11.03
CA ARG A 44 -26.73 -13.63 -11.47
C ARG A 44 -26.49 -12.92 -12.81
N LEU A 45 -25.29 -12.40 -13.03
CA LEU A 45 -24.91 -11.75 -14.30
C LEU A 45 -24.74 -12.77 -15.44
N GLU A 46 -24.16 -13.94 -15.16
CA GLU A 46 -23.98 -15.02 -16.13
C GLU A 46 -25.31 -15.47 -16.73
N ARG A 47 -26.34 -15.65 -15.90
CA ARG A 47 -27.71 -15.99 -16.35
C ARG A 47 -28.32 -14.96 -17.30
N ARG A 48 -27.85 -13.72 -17.29
CA ARG A 48 -28.42 -12.63 -18.08
C ARG A 48 -27.65 -12.35 -19.36
N TRP A 49 -26.32 -12.33 -19.30
CA TRP A 49 -25.46 -11.79 -20.36
C TRP A 49 -24.44 -12.80 -20.92
N GLY A 50 -24.39 -14.03 -20.40
CA GLY A 50 -23.45 -15.08 -20.82
C GLY A 50 -22.08 -14.99 -20.14
N ALA A 51 -21.39 -16.13 -20.00
CA ALA A 51 -20.18 -16.30 -19.19
C ALA A 51 -19.05 -15.30 -19.51
N THR A 52 -18.79 -15.03 -20.79
CA THR A 52 -17.69 -14.15 -21.20
C THR A 52 -17.94 -12.68 -20.83
N ARG A 53 -19.17 -12.19 -21.04
CA ARG A 53 -19.53 -10.79 -20.71
C ARG A 53 -19.66 -10.58 -19.21
N ALA A 54 -20.19 -11.57 -18.50
CA ALA A 54 -20.25 -11.55 -17.04
C ALA A 54 -18.85 -11.50 -16.42
N ALA A 55 -17.89 -12.27 -16.94
CA ALA A 55 -16.51 -12.29 -16.43
C ALA A 55 -15.81 -10.92 -16.61
N VAL A 56 -15.93 -10.30 -17.79
CA VAL A 56 -15.33 -8.97 -18.05
C VAL A 56 -15.92 -7.90 -17.13
N VAL A 57 -17.24 -7.88 -16.97
CA VAL A 57 -17.92 -6.90 -16.09
C VAL A 57 -17.54 -7.13 -14.61
N SER A 58 -17.42 -8.40 -14.19
CA SER A 58 -17.03 -8.74 -12.82
C SER A 58 -15.60 -8.29 -12.52
N THR A 59 -14.68 -8.43 -13.48
CA THR A 59 -13.28 -7.98 -13.34
C THR A 59 -13.15 -6.48 -13.34
N LEU A 60 -13.90 -5.79 -14.21
CA LEU A 60 -13.95 -4.33 -14.20
C LEU A 60 -14.51 -3.79 -12.89
N ALA A 61 -15.57 -4.43 -12.36
CA ALA A 61 -16.15 -4.07 -11.07
C ALA A 61 -15.17 -4.32 -9.90
N ALA A 62 -14.49 -5.47 -9.88
CA ALA A 62 -13.45 -5.76 -8.90
C ALA A 62 -12.28 -4.76 -9.00
N ALA A 63 -11.84 -4.43 -10.21
CA ALA A 63 -10.78 -3.45 -10.44
C ALA A 63 -11.17 -2.07 -9.91
N LEU A 64 -12.41 -1.63 -10.16
CA LEU A 64 -12.92 -0.38 -9.61
C LEU A 64 -12.94 -0.41 -8.07
N ILE A 65 -13.42 -1.50 -7.48
CA ILE A 65 -13.50 -1.66 -6.02
C ILE A 65 -12.14 -1.57 -5.35
N VAL A 66 -11.05 -1.95 -6.02
CA VAL A 66 -9.70 -1.86 -5.45
C VAL A 66 -9.02 -0.52 -5.79
N ILE A 67 -9.18 -0.02 -7.02
CA ILE A 67 -8.54 1.23 -7.47
C ILE A 67 -9.17 2.44 -6.79
N VAL A 68 -10.49 2.48 -6.63
CA VAL A 68 -11.20 3.63 -6.03
C VAL A 68 -10.75 3.93 -4.60
N PRO A 69 -10.74 2.98 -3.64
CA PRO A 69 -10.28 3.27 -2.29
C PRO A 69 -8.80 3.64 -2.25
N LEU A 70 -7.97 3.07 -3.15
CA LEU A 70 -6.56 3.44 -3.25
C LEU A 70 -6.39 4.90 -3.68
N VAL A 71 -7.11 5.33 -4.71
CA VAL A 71 -7.07 6.72 -5.18
C VAL A 71 -7.60 7.66 -4.11
N LEU A 72 -8.72 7.34 -3.46
CA LEU A 72 -9.27 8.13 -2.37
C LEU A 72 -8.26 8.30 -1.22
N LEU A 73 -7.64 7.20 -0.78
CA LEU A 73 -6.64 7.22 0.28
C LEU A 73 -5.44 8.08 -0.11
N MET A 74 -4.94 7.93 -1.34
CA MET A 74 -3.81 8.73 -1.84
C MET A 74 -4.17 10.21 -1.93
N THR A 75 -5.37 10.55 -2.40
CA THR A 75 -5.82 11.95 -2.44
C THR A 75 -5.97 12.56 -1.05
N ALA A 76 -6.53 11.81 -0.09
CA ALA A 76 -6.66 12.27 1.29
C ALA A 76 -5.30 12.50 1.94
N PHE A 77 -4.36 11.56 1.76
CA PHE A 77 -3.00 11.69 2.28
C PHE A 77 -2.24 12.89 1.69
N VAL A 78 -2.36 13.12 0.38
CA VAL A 78 -1.75 14.29 -0.28
C VAL A 78 -2.38 15.59 0.22
N GLN A 79 -3.70 15.61 0.43
CA GLN A 79 -4.38 16.77 0.99
C GLN A 79 -3.89 17.08 2.42
N GLU A 80 -3.80 16.08 3.29
CA GLU A 80 -3.26 16.25 4.65
C GLU A 80 -1.81 16.76 4.62
N ALA A 81 -0.96 16.23 3.73
CA ALA A 81 0.42 16.67 3.59
C ALA A 81 0.53 18.14 3.14
N VAL A 82 -0.31 18.55 2.17
CA VAL A 82 -0.38 19.93 1.70
C VAL A 82 -0.94 20.87 2.78
N GLU A 83 -1.97 20.46 3.50
CA GLU A 83 -2.51 21.23 4.63
C GLU A 83 -1.48 21.40 5.74
N ALA A 84 -0.73 20.35 6.09
CA ALA A 84 0.37 20.44 7.05
C ALA A 84 1.45 21.44 6.59
N ALA A 85 1.88 21.34 5.33
CA ALA A 85 2.89 22.25 4.77
C ALA A 85 2.43 23.71 4.74
N THR A 86 1.18 23.95 4.33
CA THR A 86 0.59 25.30 4.28
C THR A 86 0.34 25.86 5.68
N ASN A 87 -0.04 25.04 6.65
CA ASN A 87 -0.17 25.46 8.05
C ASN A 87 1.17 25.86 8.67
N LEU A 88 2.26 25.12 8.37
CA LEU A 88 3.61 25.55 8.72
C LEU A 88 3.94 26.89 8.06
N GLN A 89 3.75 27.00 6.74
CA GLN A 89 4.07 28.22 5.98
C GLN A 89 3.30 29.45 6.50
N ARG A 90 2.01 29.31 6.82
CA ARG A 90 1.19 30.38 7.42
C ARG A 90 1.66 30.75 8.82
N ALA A 91 2.06 29.78 9.63
CA ALA A 91 2.63 30.06 10.95
C ALA A 91 3.94 30.89 10.83
N PHE A 92 4.74 30.67 9.79
CA PHE A 92 5.91 31.51 9.46
C PHE A 92 5.51 32.89 8.93
N SER A 93 4.54 32.98 8.01
CA SER A 93 4.18 34.26 7.36
C SER A 93 3.43 35.23 8.29
N ASP A 94 2.56 34.72 9.16
CA ASP A 94 1.81 35.55 10.12
C ASP A 94 2.68 36.09 11.26
N GLY A 95 3.99 35.78 11.25
CA GLY A 95 4.91 36.18 12.31
C GLY A 95 4.54 35.58 13.67
N ARG A 96 3.63 34.61 13.74
CA ARG A 96 3.26 33.89 14.97
C ARG A 96 4.45 33.12 15.52
N ILE A 97 5.28 32.54 14.66
CA ILE A 97 6.54 31.91 15.07
C ILE A 97 7.55 32.97 15.54
N ALA A 98 7.58 34.17 14.96
CA ALA A 98 8.41 35.28 15.43
C ALA A 98 7.90 35.92 16.74
N ALA A 99 6.58 35.93 16.98
CA ALA A 99 5.96 36.34 18.23
C ALA A 99 6.20 35.29 19.33
N LEU A 100 6.13 33.99 18.96
CA LEU A 100 6.46 32.87 19.83
C LEU A 100 7.97 32.89 20.17
N ASP A 101 8.85 33.12 19.20
CA ASP A 101 10.30 33.27 19.42
C ASP A 101 10.61 34.47 20.34
N ARG A 102 9.94 35.62 20.15
CA ARG A 102 10.09 36.78 21.04
C ARG A 102 9.54 36.55 22.45
N ALA A 103 8.40 35.87 22.59
CA ALA A 103 7.81 35.51 23.88
C ALA A 103 8.67 34.47 24.61
N TRP A 104 9.21 33.50 23.86
CA TRP A 104 10.11 32.45 24.35
C TRP A 104 11.44 33.04 24.81
N LYS A 105 12.05 33.95 24.04
CA LYS A 105 13.26 34.70 24.44
C LYS A 105 13.05 35.58 25.68
N ARG A 106 11.87 36.22 25.83
CA ARG A 106 11.51 36.97 27.05
C ARG A 106 11.36 36.06 28.27
N LEU A 107 10.77 34.88 28.10
CA LEU A 107 10.62 33.89 29.17
C LEU A 107 11.95 33.24 29.56
N LEU A 108 12.83 32.98 28.59
CA LEU A 108 14.19 32.47 28.79
C LEU A 108 15.14 33.51 29.40
N GLY A 109 14.91 34.81 29.17
CA GLY A 109 15.65 35.90 29.83
C GLY A 109 15.47 35.95 31.35
N LEU A 110 14.40 35.33 31.89
CA LEU A 110 14.17 35.18 33.33
C LEU A 110 14.92 33.98 33.94
N LEU A 111 15.54 33.13 33.12
CA LEU A 111 16.30 31.94 33.52
C LEU A 111 17.76 32.11 33.05
N PRO A 112 18.69 32.54 33.93
CA PRO A 112 20.09 32.87 33.56
C PRO A 112 20.93 31.71 33.00
N ARG A 113 20.37 30.50 32.86
CA ARG A 113 21.07 29.28 32.44
C ARG A 113 20.75 28.79 31.03
N ALA A 114 19.89 29.47 30.27
CA ALA A 114 19.38 28.95 29.00
C ALA A 114 19.64 29.87 27.79
N GLN A 115 20.77 30.60 27.79
CA GLN A 115 21.14 31.58 26.76
C GLN A 115 21.58 30.96 25.41
N GLY A 116 21.30 29.67 25.14
CA GLY A 116 21.88 28.95 23.99
C GLY A 116 20.90 28.23 23.06
N ILE A 117 19.59 28.31 23.27
CA ILE A 117 18.62 27.59 22.42
C ILE A 117 18.03 28.56 21.40
N GLU A 118 18.70 28.70 20.26
CA GLU A 118 18.15 29.35 19.07
C GLU A 118 17.02 28.50 18.51
N VAL A 119 15.79 29.02 18.56
CA VAL A 119 14.60 28.37 17.98
C VAL A 119 14.81 28.06 16.50
N GLU A 120 15.60 28.88 15.80
CA GLU A 120 16.00 28.66 14.42
C GLU A 120 16.79 27.35 14.24
N THR A 121 17.70 27.02 15.16
CA THR A 121 18.45 25.75 15.13
C THR A 121 17.60 24.54 15.47
N MET A 122 16.63 24.67 16.40
CA MET A 122 15.68 23.60 16.73
C MET A 122 14.74 23.27 15.57
N VAL A 123 14.22 24.29 14.89
CA VAL A 123 13.37 24.11 13.71
C VAL A 123 14.17 23.51 12.56
N THR A 124 15.39 24.01 12.32
CA THR A 124 16.25 23.51 11.24
C THR A 124 16.67 22.06 11.50
N GLU A 125 17.01 21.70 12.74
CA GLU A 125 17.38 20.33 13.10
C GLU A 125 16.17 19.38 13.08
N ALA A 126 15.00 19.84 13.52
CA ALA A 126 13.75 19.05 13.41
C ALA A 126 13.37 18.80 11.94
N VAL A 127 13.48 19.82 11.08
CA VAL A 127 13.25 19.68 9.63
C VAL A 127 14.29 18.75 9.02
N ARG A 128 15.56 18.85 9.43
CA ARG A 128 16.65 18.01 8.91
C ARG A 128 16.51 16.56 9.36
N GLN A 129 16.19 16.28 10.62
CA GLN A 129 15.89 14.93 11.11
C GLN A 129 14.67 14.33 10.41
N THR A 130 13.61 15.11 10.23
CA THR A 130 12.40 14.65 9.54
C THR A 130 12.68 14.39 8.06
N ALA A 131 13.43 15.27 7.40
CA ALA A 131 13.84 15.11 6.01
C ALA A 131 14.74 13.88 5.81
N VAL A 132 15.68 13.63 6.72
CA VAL A 132 16.55 12.43 6.67
C VAL A 132 15.74 11.16 6.94
N PHE A 133 14.78 11.19 7.87
CA PHE A 133 13.90 10.04 8.14
C PHE A 133 12.98 9.70 6.96
N ILE A 134 12.36 10.72 6.35
CA ILE A 134 11.54 10.57 5.14
C ILE A 134 12.40 10.12 3.96
N ALA A 135 13.58 10.70 3.77
CA ALA A 135 14.50 10.30 2.71
C ALA A 135 14.97 8.85 2.88
N ALA A 136 15.21 8.41 4.12
CA ALA A 136 15.59 7.02 4.43
C ALA A 136 14.42 6.03 4.25
N GLN A 137 13.17 6.45 4.50
CA GLN A 137 11.99 5.61 4.22
C GLN A 137 11.56 5.63 2.75
N SER A 138 11.95 6.64 1.97
CA SER A 138 11.52 6.81 0.57
C SER A 138 11.69 5.55 -0.29
N PRO A 139 12.83 4.81 -0.24
CA PRO A 139 12.98 3.57 -1.00
C PRO A 139 12.03 2.46 -0.52
N SER A 140 11.79 2.35 0.79
CA SER A 140 10.91 1.33 1.37
C SER A 140 9.44 1.61 1.05
N PHE A 141 9.05 2.88 1.03
CA PHE A 141 7.71 3.32 0.65
C PHE A 141 7.45 2.97 -0.82
N LEU A 142 8.37 3.34 -1.71
CA LEU A 142 8.27 3.01 -3.13
C LEU A 142 8.21 1.50 -3.38
N ARG A 143 9.06 0.72 -2.69
CA ARG A 143 9.07 -0.74 -2.79
C ARG A 143 7.76 -1.35 -2.30
N ASN A 144 7.24 -0.90 -1.16
CA ASN A 144 5.98 -1.42 -0.61
C ASN A 144 4.77 -1.04 -1.47
N THR A 145 4.72 0.19 -1.98
CA THR A 145 3.67 0.61 -2.91
C THR A 145 3.72 -0.19 -4.21
N ALA A 146 4.91 -0.41 -4.78
CA ALA A 146 5.06 -1.24 -5.97
C ALA A 146 4.63 -2.69 -5.70
N ALA A 147 5.09 -3.29 -4.59
CA ALA A 147 4.71 -4.64 -4.20
C ALA A 147 3.19 -4.78 -4.00
N PHE A 148 2.57 -3.83 -3.29
CA PHE A 148 1.12 -3.79 -3.11
C PHE A 148 0.38 -3.67 -4.45
N LEU A 149 0.86 -2.84 -5.37
CA LEU A 149 0.25 -2.70 -6.70
C LEU A 149 0.35 -3.99 -7.50
N PHE A 150 1.51 -4.67 -7.49
CA PHE A 150 1.68 -5.98 -8.10
C PHE A 150 0.73 -7.02 -7.49
N ASP A 151 0.66 -7.10 -6.15
CA ASP A 151 -0.23 -8.00 -5.44
C ASP A 151 -1.70 -7.75 -5.82
N VAL A 152 -2.11 -6.49 -5.90
CA VAL A 152 -3.46 -6.09 -6.34
C VAL A 152 -3.75 -6.56 -7.77
N VAL A 153 -2.83 -6.31 -8.70
CA VAL A 153 -2.99 -6.71 -10.11
C VAL A 153 -3.11 -8.22 -10.23
N ILE A 154 -2.24 -8.98 -9.55
CA ILE A 154 -2.27 -10.44 -9.55
C ILE A 154 -3.57 -10.94 -8.92
N THR A 155 -3.98 -10.39 -7.78
CA THR A 155 -5.23 -10.75 -7.08
C THR A 155 -6.43 -10.54 -7.98
N LEU A 156 -6.50 -9.41 -8.69
CA LEU A 156 -7.55 -9.10 -9.66
C LEU A 156 -7.56 -10.07 -10.83
N PHE A 157 -6.39 -10.35 -11.41
CA PHE A 157 -6.25 -11.29 -12.53
C PHE A 157 -6.64 -12.71 -12.12
N ALA A 158 -6.19 -13.17 -10.95
CA ALA A 158 -6.52 -14.48 -10.42
C ALA A 158 -8.02 -14.59 -10.11
N THR A 159 -8.62 -13.56 -9.50
CA THR A 159 -10.07 -13.50 -9.23
C THR A 159 -10.87 -13.59 -10.52
N PHE A 160 -10.47 -12.87 -11.57
CA PHE A 160 -11.08 -12.94 -12.90
C PHE A 160 -11.01 -14.35 -13.47
N PHE A 161 -9.83 -14.97 -13.45
CA PHE A 161 -9.62 -16.29 -14.03
C PHE A 161 -10.40 -17.35 -13.26
N LEU A 162 -10.40 -17.30 -11.92
CA LEU A 162 -11.21 -18.17 -11.07
C LEU A 162 -12.71 -18.03 -11.36
N LEU A 163 -13.22 -16.82 -11.49
CA LEU A 163 -14.64 -16.59 -11.80
C LEU A 163 -14.98 -17.05 -13.23
N ARG A 164 -14.13 -16.74 -14.20
CA ARG A 164 -14.29 -17.15 -15.60
C ARG A 164 -14.30 -18.67 -15.78
N ASP A 165 -13.38 -19.38 -15.15
CA ASP A 165 -13.23 -20.83 -15.29
C ASP A 165 -14.13 -21.63 -14.32
N SER A 166 -14.91 -20.95 -13.48
CA SER A 166 -15.89 -21.60 -12.59
C SER A 166 -16.92 -22.44 -13.34
N HIS A 167 -17.18 -22.16 -14.62
CA HIS A 167 -18.10 -22.94 -15.47
C HIS A 167 -17.47 -24.23 -16.01
N ALA A 168 -16.13 -24.32 -16.11
CA ALA A 168 -15.43 -25.51 -16.58
C ALA A 168 -15.34 -26.61 -15.50
N ILE A 169 -15.46 -26.23 -14.22
CA ILE A 169 -15.34 -27.12 -13.05
C ILE A 169 -16.73 -27.37 -12.41
N LYS A 170 -17.81 -27.34 -13.19
CA LYS A 170 -19.06 -28.00 -12.77
C LYS A 170 -18.98 -29.46 -13.22
N PRO A 171 -18.71 -30.44 -12.34
CA PRO A 171 -19.11 -31.81 -12.64
C PRO A 171 -20.59 -31.75 -13.00
N ARG A 172 -20.97 -32.44 -14.08
CA ARG A 172 -22.36 -32.80 -14.34
C ARG A 172 -22.82 -33.68 -13.17
N ALA A 173 -23.22 -33.09 -12.06
CA ALA A 173 -23.84 -33.79 -10.93
C ALA A 173 -25.32 -34.14 -11.21
N ASN A 174 -25.71 -34.15 -12.49
CA ASN A 174 -27.07 -34.35 -12.98
C ASN A 174 -27.10 -35.49 -14.02
N ALA A 175 -26.30 -36.52 -13.80
CA ALA A 175 -26.37 -37.79 -14.52
C ALA A 175 -26.44 -38.92 -13.50
N CYS A 176 -27.57 -38.96 -12.77
CA CYS A 176 -28.23 -40.15 -12.22
C CYS A 176 -29.60 -39.70 -11.67
#